data_AF-A0A965L8M7-F1
#
_entry.id   AF-A0A965L8M7-F1
#
_cell.length_a   1.000
_cell.length_b   1.000
_cell.length_c   1.000
_cell.angle_alpha   90.00
_cell.angle_beta   90.00
_cell.angle_gamma   90.00
#
_symmetry.space_group_name_H-M   'P 1'
#
loop_
_entity.id
_entity.type
_entity.pdbx_description
1 polymer ?
#
loop_
_entity_poly.entity_id
_entity_poly.type
_entity_poly.pdbx_seq_one_letter_code
_entity_poly.pdbx_strand_id
1 'polypeptide(L)'
;MKSTLTLCASTLALAAATAAFIAPAPASAQAAEQTFAIPAKDLSSALNDFSRATGLQVAAQPQVLRGRRSQPVEGRLSPELALRRLTADSGVRARIVEGL
;
A
#
# COMPACT_ATOMS: atom_id res chain seq x y z
N MET A 1 -2.08 -54.86 24.60
CA MET A 1 -3.34 -55.26 23.91
C MET A 1 -3.34 -54.50 22.58
N LYS A 2 -2.86 -55.11 21.47
CA LYS A 2 -3.64 -55.57 20.28
C LYS A 2 -4.39 -54.38 19.63
N SER A 3 -4.09 -53.85 18.44
CA SER A 3 -3.81 -54.50 17.14
C SER A 3 -3.26 -53.43 16.15
N THR A 4 -2.10 -53.63 15.50
CA THR A 4 -1.91 -54.19 14.14
C THR A 4 -2.64 -53.48 12.98
N LEU A 5 -1.80 -52.98 12.06
CA LEU A 5 -2.07 -52.57 10.68
C LEU A 5 -3.03 -53.53 9.96
N THR A 6 -3.97 -53.00 9.16
CA THR A 6 -4.47 -53.70 7.97
C THR A 6 -4.70 -52.69 6.84
N LEU A 7 -4.06 -53.03 5.72
CA LEU A 7 -3.96 -52.36 4.42
C LEU A 7 -5.27 -52.35 3.62
N CYS A 8 -5.23 -51.58 2.52
CA CYS A 8 -5.99 -51.70 1.25
C CYS A 8 -7.24 -50.82 1.04
N ALA A 9 -7.00 -49.74 0.28
CA ALA A 9 -7.76 -49.30 -0.90
C ALA A 9 -9.27 -49.02 -0.69
N SER A 10 -9.78 -47.80 -0.84
CA SER A 10 -9.78 -47.04 -2.09
C SER A 10 -10.36 -45.64 -1.85
N THR A 11 -9.71 -44.65 -2.45
CA THR A 11 -10.14 -43.28 -2.78
C THR A 11 -11.64 -42.97 -2.80
N LEU A 12 -12.09 -41.90 -2.12
CA LEU A 12 -12.33 -40.59 -2.75
C LEU A 12 -12.60 -39.51 -1.70
N ALA A 13 -11.83 -38.43 -1.81
CA ALA A 13 -11.73 -37.32 -0.89
C ALA A 13 -12.92 -36.35 -0.97
N LEU A 14 -13.31 -35.78 0.17
CA LEU A 14 -13.81 -34.40 0.21
C LEU A 14 -13.46 -33.74 1.54
N ALA A 15 -12.20 -33.32 1.66
CA ALA A 15 -11.73 -32.45 2.72
C ALA A 15 -12.21 -31.01 2.43
N ALA A 16 -13.27 -30.57 3.12
CA ALA A 16 -13.65 -29.16 3.15
C ALA A 16 -12.75 -28.44 4.17
N ALA A 17 -11.54 -28.10 3.75
CA ALA A 17 -10.66 -27.21 4.48
C ALA A 17 -11.26 -25.79 4.44
N THR A 18 -11.86 -25.36 5.54
CA THR A 18 -12.19 -23.94 5.76
C THR A 18 -10.90 -23.17 5.99
N ALA A 19 -10.27 -22.75 4.90
CA ALA A 19 -9.18 -21.78 4.94
C ALA A 19 -9.75 -20.45 5.41
N ALA A 20 -9.51 -20.11 6.67
CA ALA A 20 -9.74 -18.78 7.20
C ALA A 20 -8.87 -17.80 6.40
N PHE A 21 -9.51 -16.99 5.55
CA PHE A 21 -8.88 -15.82 4.95
C PHE A 21 -8.55 -14.83 6.08
N ILE A 22 -7.34 -14.92 6.62
CA ILE A 22 -6.75 -13.84 7.42
C ILE A 22 -6.43 -12.73 6.42
N ALA A 23 -7.38 -11.81 6.24
CA ALA A 23 -7.10 -10.58 5.51
C ALA A 23 -6.02 -9.81 6.29
N PRO A 24 -4.87 -9.47 5.69
CA PRO A 24 -3.92 -8.58 6.35
C PRO A 24 -4.62 -7.25 6.60
N ALA A 25 -4.81 -6.90 7.88
CA ALA A 25 -5.22 -5.56 8.25
C ALA A 25 -4.15 -4.59 7.70
N PRO A 26 -4.52 -3.50 7.01
CA PRO A 26 -3.53 -2.55 6.55
C PRO A 26 -2.85 -1.99 7.80
N ALA A 27 -1.55 -2.26 7.94
CA ALA A 27 -0.80 -1.63 8.99
C ALA A 27 -0.75 -0.15 8.59
N SER A 28 -1.45 0.69 9.34
CA SER A 28 -1.24 2.14 9.26
C SER A 28 0.19 2.38 9.75
N ALA A 29 1.14 2.31 8.80
CA ALA A 29 2.54 2.56 9.05
C ALA A 29 2.65 3.97 9.61
N GLN A 30 2.83 4.07 10.93
CA GLN A 30 3.10 5.32 11.63
C GLN A 30 4.48 5.78 11.18
N ALA A 31 4.52 6.43 10.03
CA ALA A 31 5.75 6.69 9.31
C ALA A 31 6.48 7.86 9.96
N ALA A 32 7.77 7.65 10.23
CA ALA A 32 8.63 8.62 10.87
C ALA A 32 8.64 9.95 10.10
N GLU A 33 8.79 11.07 10.82
CA GLU A 33 8.91 12.37 10.18
C GLU A 33 10.19 12.43 9.33
N GLN A 34 10.02 12.81 8.07
CA GLN A 34 11.11 12.89 7.10
C GLN A 34 11.15 14.29 6.49
N THR A 35 12.33 14.72 6.07
CA THR A 35 12.49 16.01 5.39
C THR A 35 12.08 15.84 3.93
N PHE A 36 11.07 16.60 3.52
CA PHE A 36 10.61 16.68 2.14
C PHE A 36 11.07 17.98 1.49
N ALA A 37 11.40 17.89 0.20
CA ALA A 37 11.72 19.02 -0.67
C ALA A 37 11.20 18.72 -2.08
N ILE A 38 9.87 18.66 -2.23
CA ILE A 38 9.22 18.34 -3.50
C ILE A 38 8.60 19.63 -4.06
N PRO A 39 9.12 20.19 -5.16
CA PRO A 39 8.56 21.40 -5.76
C PRO A 39 7.24 21.11 -6.50
N ALA A 40 6.46 22.16 -6.75
CA ALA A 40 5.19 22.07 -7.48
C ALA A 40 5.39 21.63 -8.94
N LYS A 41 5.03 20.38 -9.25
CA LYS A 41 5.22 19.76 -10.57
C LYS A 41 4.00 18.93 -10.97
N ASP A 42 4.07 18.24 -12.10
CA ASP A 42 3.03 17.28 -12.48
C ASP A 42 2.81 16.26 -11.36
N LEU A 43 1.55 16.08 -10.98
CA LEU A 43 1.19 15.26 -9.82
C LEU A 43 1.72 13.84 -9.94
N SER A 44 1.71 13.27 -11.15
CA SER A 44 2.28 11.96 -11.45
C SER A 44 3.78 11.88 -11.13
N SER A 45 4.54 12.92 -11.49
CA SER A 45 5.98 12.98 -11.23
C SER A 45 6.25 13.21 -9.75
N ALA A 46 5.45 14.07 -9.10
CA ALA A 46 5.58 14.37 -7.68
C ALA A 46 5.30 13.14 -6.79
N LEU A 47 4.31 12.32 -7.15
CA LEU A 47 4.02 11.06 -6.46
C LEU A 47 5.14 10.02 -6.63
N ASN A 48 5.80 10.00 -7.79
CA ASN A 48 6.96 9.14 -8.02
C ASN A 48 8.14 9.57 -7.16
N ASP A 49 8.43 10.88 -7.10
CA ASP A 49 9.48 11.43 -6.23
C ASP A 49 9.18 11.17 -4.74
N PHE A 50 7.92 11.33 -4.32
CA PHE A 50 7.47 11.01 -2.97
C PHE A 50 7.70 9.53 -2.64
N SER A 51 7.33 8.63 -3.55
CA SER A 51 7.50 7.18 -3.38
C SER A 51 8.98 6.82 -3.27
N ARG A 52 9.85 7.45 -4.07
CA ARG A 52 11.31 7.28 -3.99
C ARG A 52 11.92 7.83 -2.70
N ALA A 53 11.43 8.97 -2.21
CA ALA A 53 11.92 9.61 -1.00
C ALA A 53 11.55 8.82 0.26
N THR A 54 10.35 8.24 0.28
CA THR A 54 9.80 7.54 1.46
C THR A 54 10.01 6.03 1.40
N GLY A 55 10.28 5.47 0.22
CA GLY A 55 10.23 4.02 -0.02
C GLY A 55 8.81 3.44 0.01
N LEU A 56 7.79 4.27 0.23
CA LEU A 56 6.40 3.85 0.33
C LEU A 56 5.77 3.83 -1.05
N GLN A 57 4.98 2.80 -1.35
CA GLN A 57 4.24 2.75 -2.59
C GLN A 57 2.95 3.58 -2.45
N VAL A 58 2.57 4.31 -3.50
CA VAL A 58 1.38 5.17 -3.47
C VAL A 58 0.42 4.75 -4.57
N ALA A 59 -0.82 4.44 -4.18
CA ALA A 59 -1.90 4.15 -5.09
C ALA A 59 -2.75 5.41 -5.31
N ALA A 60 -2.87 5.81 -6.57
CA ALA A 60 -3.75 6.87 -7.04
C ALA A 60 -4.28 6.53 -8.43
N GLN A 61 -5.49 7.00 -8.77
CA GLN A 61 -6.11 6.71 -10.06
C GLN A 61 -5.44 7.54 -11.18
N PRO A 62 -4.82 6.95 -12.20
CA PRO A 62 -4.03 7.69 -13.19
C PRO A 62 -4.86 8.68 -14.02
N GLN A 63 -6.16 8.45 -14.16
CA GLN A 63 -7.07 9.37 -14.86
C GLN A 63 -7.22 10.71 -14.14
N VAL A 64 -7.17 10.73 -12.81
CA VAL A 64 -7.27 11.97 -12.03
C VAL A 64 -5.92 12.66 -11.84
N LEU A 65 -4.81 11.97 -12.13
CA LEU A 65 -3.46 12.54 -12.05
C LEU A 65 -3.07 13.34 -13.31
N ARG A 66 -3.63 13.01 -14.47
CA ARG A 66 -3.25 13.65 -15.75
C ARG A 66 -3.64 15.13 -15.76
N GLY A 67 -2.69 15.97 -16.16
CA GLY A 67 -2.89 17.41 -16.27
C GLY A 67 -3.12 18.12 -14.93
N ARG A 68 -2.91 17.44 -13.79
CA ARG A 68 -2.98 18.05 -12.45
C ARG A 68 -1.58 18.36 -11.95
N ARG A 69 -1.44 19.48 -11.26
CA ARG A 69 -0.21 19.84 -10.55
C ARG A 69 -0.32 19.51 -9.07
N SER A 70 0.82 19.13 -8.49
CA SER A 70 0.97 19.03 -7.05
C SER A 70 1.28 20.39 -6.44
N GLN A 71 0.94 20.55 -5.17
CA GLN A 71 1.48 21.64 -4.36
C GLN A 71 2.93 21.35 -3.97
N PRO A 72 3.75 22.37 -3.67
CA PRO A 72 5.07 22.14 -3.12
C PRO A 72 4.97 21.61 -1.69
N VAL A 73 5.85 20.68 -1.33
CA VAL A 73 5.93 20.12 0.02
C VAL A 73 7.36 20.24 0.50
N GLU A 74 7.56 21.09 1.49
CA GLU A 74 8.86 21.41 2.04
C GLU A 74 8.82 21.36 3.58
N GLY A 75 9.89 20.85 4.16
CA GLY A 75 10.06 20.75 5.62
C GLY A 75 9.97 19.33 6.16
N ARG A 76 10.05 19.21 7.49
CA ARG A 76 9.97 17.93 8.19
C ARG A 76 8.50 17.60 8.47
N LEU A 77 8.00 16.53 7.85
CA LEU A 77 6.60 16.14 7.89
C LEU A 77 6.50 14.61 7.95
N SER A 78 5.38 14.07 8.41
CA SER A 78 5.09 12.66 8.18
C SER A 78 4.75 12.43 6.70
N PRO A 79 5.06 11.25 6.13
CA PRO A 79 4.68 10.90 4.76
C PRO A 79 3.20 11.08 4.47
N GLU A 80 2.32 10.78 5.42
CA GLU A 80 0.87 10.95 5.26
C GLU A 80 0.49 12.43 5.15
N LEU A 81 1.09 13.28 5.97
CA LEU A 81 0.87 14.73 5.94
C LEU A 81 1.43 15.34 4.65
N ALA A 82 2.63 14.92 4.25
CA ALA A 82 3.26 15.31 3.00
C ALA A 82 2.39 14.92 1.79
N LEU A 83 1.88 13.69 1.74
CA LEU A 83 1.00 13.22 0.68
C LEU A 83 -0.30 14.04 0.62
N ARG A 84 -0.92 14.30 1.78
CA ARG A 84 -2.13 15.13 1.86
C ARG A 84 -1.88 16.54 1.35
N ARG A 85 -0.74 17.17 1.70
CA ARG A 85 -0.38 18.49 1.17
C ARG A 85 -0.16 18.44 -0.34
N LEU A 86 0.57 17.43 -0.82
CA LEU A 86 0.88 17.24 -2.22
C LEU A 86 -0.39 17.17 -3.09
N THR A 87 -1.45 16.52 -2.58
CA THR A 87 -2.71 16.32 -3.30
C THR A 87 -3.85 17.28 -2.91
N ALA A 88 -3.59 18.26 -2.03
CA ALA A 88 -4.64 19.11 -1.46
C ALA A 88 -5.39 19.95 -2.52
N ASP A 89 -4.65 20.56 -3.45
CA ASP A 89 -5.21 21.45 -4.48
C ASP A 89 -5.69 20.68 -5.72
N SER A 90 -5.05 19.55 -5.99
CA SER A 90 -5.40 18.68 -7.12
C SER A 90 -6.68 17.87 -6.90
N GLY A 91 -7.29 17.90 -5.71
CA GLY A 91 -8.52 17.15 -5.41
C GLY A 91 -8.37 15.64 -5.64
N VAL A 92 -7.13 15.15 -5.70
CA VAL A 92 -6.82 13.75 -5.93
C VAL A 92 -6.76 13.04 -4.59
N ARG A 93 -7.41 11.88 -4.50
CA ARG A 93 -7.19 10.97 -3.39
C ARG A 93 -6.02 10.05 -3.73
N ALA A 94 -4.92 10.22 -3.02
CA ALA A 94 -3.81 9.28 -3.00
C ALA A 94 -3.79 8.57 -1.66
N ARG A 95 -3.41 7.29 -1.66
CA ARG A 95 -3.21 6.49 -0.44
C ARG A 95 -1.88 5.78 -0.50
N ILE A 96 -1.20 5.72 0.63
CA ILE A 96 -0.02 4.86 0.78
C ILE A 96 -0.53 3.41 0.79
N VAL A 97 0.11 2.56 0.00
CA VAL A 97 -0.04 1.11 0.02
C VAL A 97 1.35 0.58 0.38
N GLU A 98 1.49 -0.22 1.43
CA GLU A 98 2.79 -0.73 1.87
C GLU A 98 3.53 -1.34 0.67
N GLY A 99 4.75 -0.85 0.42
CA GLY A 99 5.61 -1.41 -0.61
C GLY A 99 6.12 -2.77 -0.13
N LEU A 100 6.11 -3.75 -1.04
CA LEU A 100 6.49 -5.15 -0.84
C LEU A 100 7.78 -5.35 -0.05
#